data_AF-A0A0D0QLA8-F1
#
_entry.id   AF-A0A0D0QLA8-F1
#
_cell.length_a   1.000
_cell.length_b   1.000
_cell.length_c   1.000
_cell.angle_alpha   90.00
_cell.angle_beta   90.00
_cell.angle_gamma   90.00
#
_symmetry.space_group_name_H-M   'P 1'
#
loop_
_entity.id
_entity.type
_entity.pdbx_description
1 polymer ?
#
loop_
_entity_poly.entity_id
_entity_poly.type
_entity_poly.pdbx_seq_one_letter_code
_entity_poly.pdbx_strand_id
1 'polypeptide(L)'
;MTKYLAVLHLKNQAPIEIIPSVFELNFTTNKGAAFGILQNHQMVFAVLTMIVLVVLLFMYLKIPRVKKYLPLDLSILVLIAGAIGNLIDRLYLSYVVDFLYFKLIDFPIFNVADMYVTCSVILLAILILVVYKEEDLEFFTQSRGDEPSKS
;
A
#
# COMPACT_ATOMS: atom_id res chain seq x y z
N MET A 1 -10.09 11.20 0.13
CA MET A 1 -10.71 12.16 -0.81
C MET A 1 -11.13 11.50 -2.12
N THR A 2 -10.21 10.91 -2.90
CA THR A 2 -10.53 10.35 -4.23
C THR A 2 -11.62 9.28 -4.22
N LYS A 3 -11.55 8.31 -3.29
CA LYS A 3 -12.60 7.30 -3.10
C LYS A 3 -13.97 7.88 -2.75
N TYR A 4 -14.00 8.93 -1.92
CA TYR A 4 -15.24 9.63 -1.58
C TYR A 4 -15.86 10.31 -2.82
N LEU A 5 -15.04 10.98 -3.62
CA LEU A 5 -15.49 11.57 -4.89
C LEU A 5 -15.97 10.50 -5.88
N ALA A 6 -15.30 9.35 -5.94
CA ALA A 6 -15.73 8.21 -6.75
C ALA A 6 -17.12 7.69 -6.32
N VAL A 7 -17.36 7.56 -5.01
CA VAL A 7 -18.68 7.17 -4.49
C VAL A 7 -19.75 8.19 -4.89
N LEU A 8 -19.45 9.49 -4.79
CA LEU A 8 -20.42 10.54 -5.11
C LEU A 8 -20.78 10.63 -6.60
N HIS A 9 -19.79 10.47 -7.49
CA HIS A 9 -19.97 10.79 -8.92
C HIS A 9 -20.04 9.56 -9.82
N LEU A 10 -19.56 8.40 -9.38
CA LEU A 10 -19.44 7.20 -10.24
C LEU A 10 -20.33 6.04 -9.78
N LYS A 11 -20.75 6.01 -8.52
CA LYS A 11 -21.60 4.91 -8.01
C LYS A 11 -22.95 4.92 -8.74
N ASN A 12 -23.32 3.77 -9.30
CA ASN A 12 -24.53 3.57 -10.11
C ASN A 12 -24.61 4.48 -11.36
N GLN A 13 -23.46 4.95 -11.85
CA GLN A 13 -23.35 5.70 -13.10
C GLN A 13 -22.63 4.87 -14.16
N ALA A 14 -22.77 5.27 -15.42
CA ALA A 14 -21.95 4.71 -16.49
C ALA A 14 -20.46 5.11 -16.30
N PRO A 15 -19.50 4.28 -16.74
CA PRO A 15 -18.09 4.63 -16.71
C PRO A 15 -17.80 5.94 -17.46
N ILE A 16 -16.87 6.74 -16.94
CA ILE A 16 -16.44 7.99 -17.58
C ILE A 16 -15.13 7.72 -18.32
N GLU A 17 -15.16 7.73 -19.65
CA GLU A 17 -13.93 7.62 -20.45
C GLU A 17 -13.09 8.90 -20.33
N ILE A 18 -11.83 8.76 -19.92
CA ILE A 18 -10.86 9.86 -19.84
C ILE A 18 -9.97 9.87 -21.08
N ILE A 19 -9.51 8.68 -21.48
CA ILE A 19 -8.80 8.46 -22.73
C ILE A 19 -9.56 7.34 -23.46
N PRO A 20 -10.20 7.62 -24.61
CA PRO A 20 -11.03 6.65 -25.32
C PRO A 20 -10.30 5.33 -25.55
N SER A 21 -10.94 4.21 -25.21
CA SER A 21 -10.39 2.84 -25.29
C SER A 21 -9.14 2.54 -24.46
N VAL A 22 -8.63 3.49 -23.66
CA VAL A 22 -7.40 3.30 -22.87
C VAL A 22 -7.67 3.35 -21.38
N PHE A 23 -8.32 4.43 -20.91
CA PHE A 23 -8.45 4.70 -19.48
C PHE A 23 -9.80 5.33 -19.17
N GLU A 24 -10.51 4.74 -18.22
CA GLU A 24 -11.82 5.21 -17.76
C GLU A 24 -11.92 5.17 -16.22
N LEU A 25 -12.81 6.00 -15.69
CA LEU A 25 -13.23 5.96 -14.31
C LEU A 25 -14.46 5.06 -14.18
N ASN A 26 -14.30 3.90 -13.56
CA ASN A 26 -15.33 2.86 -13.48
C ASN A 26 -15.46 2.32 -12.05
N PHE A 27 -16.57 2.62 -11.38
CA PHE A 27 -16.77 2.30 -9.97
C PHE A 27 -16.97 0.80 -9.74
N THR A 28 -16.18 0.23 -8.84
CA THR A 28 -16.40 -1.13 -8.33
C THR A 28 -16.12 -1.25 -6.84
N THR A 29 -16.72 -2.26 -6.22
CA THR A 29 -16.49 -2.61 -4.81
C THR A 29 -15.69 -3.90 -4.73
N ASN A 30 -14.45 -3.81 -4.28
CA ASN A 30 -13.57 -4.94 -4.18
C ASN A 30 -13.71 -5.63 -2.82
N LYS A 31 -14.24 -6.85 -2.86
CA LYS A 31 -14.42 -7.74 -1.69
C LYS A 31 -13.36 -8.85 -1.63
N GLY A 32 -12.24 -8.69 -2.33
CA GLY A 32 -11.20 -9.70 -2.45
C GLY A 32 -11.56 -10.84 -3.40
N ALA A 33 -12.24 -10.54 -4.52
CA ALA A 33 -12.69 -11.54 -5.48
C ALA A 33 -11.53 -12.42 -6.02
N ALA A 34 -10.33 -11.85 -6.14
CA ALA A 34 -9.13 -12.57 -6.57
C ALA A 34 -8.66 -13.67 -5.59
N PHE A 35 -9.17 -13.71 -4.36
CA PHE A 35 -8.74 -14.65 -3.32
C PHE A 35 -9.72 -15.81 -3.07
N GLY A 36 -10.71 -16.01 -3.96
CA GLY A 36 -11.59 -17.18 -3.95
C GLY A 36 -12.27 -17.42 -2.59
N ILE A 37 -11.80 -18.41 -1.83
CA ILE A 37 -12.34 -18.80 -0.51
C ILE A 37 -12.33 -17.63 0.49
N LEU A 38 -11.38 -16.68 0.37
CA LEU A 38 -11.32 -15.50 1.24
C LEU A 38 -12.22 -14.34 0.78
N GLN A 39 -12.97 -14.51 -0.31
CA GLN A 39 -13.92 -13.52 -0.78
C GLN A 39 -14.94 -13.23 0.32
N ASN A 40 -15.24 -11.94 0.55
CA ASN A 40 -16.09 -11.45 1.65
C ASN A 40 -15.52 -11.58 3.07
N HIS A 41 -14.34 -12.17 3.28
CA HIS A 41 -13.68 -12.21 4.58
C HIS A 41 -12.86 -10.94 4.85
N GLN A 42 -13.50 -9.76 4.82
CA GLN A 42 -12.81 -8.47 4.99
C GLN A 42 -12.03 -8.35 6.29
N MET A 43 -12.50 -9.00 7.36
CA MET A 43 -11.80 -9.01 8.65
C MET A 43 -10.43 -9.70 8.55
N VAL A 44 -10.29 -10.76 7.73
CA VAL A 44 -9.00 -11.42 7.51
C VAL A 44 -8.03 -10.45 6.84
N PHE A 45 -8.46 -9.77 5.78
CA PHE A 45 -7.65 -8.76 5.10
C PHE A 45 -7.29 -7.59 6.03
N ALA A 46 -8.22 -7.14 6.87
CA ALA A 46 -7.98 -6.07 7.83
C ALA A 46 -6.92 -6.45 8.88
N VAL A 47 -7.02 -7.66 9.46
CA VAL A 47 -6.03 -8.19 10.41
C VAL A 47 -4.66 -8.34 9.77
N LEU A 48 -4.58 -8.92 8.57
CA LEU A 48 -3.32 -9.04 7.84
C LEU A 48 -2.70 -7.67 7.55
N THR A 49 -3.51 -6.71 7.10
CA THR A 49 -3.04 -5.34 6.85
C THR A 49 -2.53 -4.69 8.13
N MET A 50 -3.21 -4.91 9.26
CA MET A 50 -2.79 -4.39 10.56
C MET A 50 -1.44 -4.97 11.01
N ILE A 51 -1.22 -6.28 10.83
CA ILE A 51 0.07 -6.91 11.11
C ILE A 51 1.17 -6.29 10.26
N VAL A 52 0.93 -6.13 8.94
CA VAL A 52 1.90 -5.49 8.03
C VAL A 52 2.19 -4.05 8.47
N LEU A 53 1.17 -3.28 8.85
CA LEU A 53 1.35 -1.91 9.34
C LEU A 53 2.21 -1.84 10.61
N VAL A 54 2.02 -2.77 11.56
CA VAL A 54 2.85 -2.85 12.77
C VAL A 54 4.31 -3.13 12.42
N VAL A 55 4.56 -4.07 11.51
CA VAL A 55 5.92 -4.39 11.04
C VAL A 55 6.56 -3.19 10.34
N LEU A 56 5.84 -2.54 9.43
CA LEU A 56 6.34 -1.37 8.70
C LEU A 56 6.61 -0.19 9.65
N LEU A 57 5.74 0.04 10.63
CA LEU A 57 5.96 1.08 11.64
C LEU A 57 7.18 0.77 12.51
N PHE A 58 7.34 -0.49 12.94
CA PHE A 58 8.52 -0.92 13.68
C PHE A 58 9.81 -0.71 12.86
N MET A 59 9.80 -1.08 11.59
CA MET A 59 10.91 -0.84 10.67
C MET A 59 11.19 0.66 10.51
N TYR A 60 10.17 1.47 10.26
CA TYR A 60 10.29 2.92 10.13
C TYR A 60 10.96 3.57 11.35
N LEU A 61 10.62 3.11 12.56
CA LEU A 61 11.21 3.63 13.80
C LEU A 61 12.69 3.28 13.97
N LYS A 62 13.19 2.25 13.28
CA LYS A 62 14.60 1.85 13.30
C LYS A 62 15.46 2.58 12.26
N ILE A 63 14.87 3.24 11.25
CA ILE A 63 15.63 3.90 10.20
C ILE A 63 16.43 5.09 10.77
N PRO A 64 17.76 5.14 10.55
CA PRO A 64 18.58 6.28 10.97
C PRO A 64 18.16 7.57 10.28
N ARG A 65 18.04 8.66 11.04
CA ARG A 65 17.57 9.97 10.55
C ARG A 65 18.68 10.77 9.86
N VAL A 66 19.27 10.17 8.83
CA VAL A 66 20.31 10.78 7.97
C VAL A 66 19.89 10.73 6.51
N LYS A 67 20.39 11.68 5.70
CA LYS A 67 19.99 11.87 4.30
C LYS A 67 20.09 10.61 3.44
N LYS A 68 21.07 9.74 3.74
CA LYS A 68 21.27 8.45 3.05
C LYS A 68 20.02 7.58 3.03
N TYR A 69 19.21 7.59 4.08
CA TYR A 69 18.02 6.72 4.22
C TYR A 69 16.70 7.43 3.90
N LEU A 70 16.74 8.69 3.46
CA LEU A 70 15.52 9.43 3.11
C LEU A 70 14.65 8.71 2.07
N PRO A 71 15.19 8.09 1.00
CA PRO A 71 14.38 7.33 0.05
C PRO A 71 13.66 6.13 0.70
N LEU A 72 14.36 5.41 1.58
CA LEU A 72 13.81 4.26 2.32
C LEU A 72 12.68 4.73 3.26
N ASP A 73 12.93 5.79 4.01
CA ASP A 73 12.01 6.42 4.97
C ASP A 73 10.69 6.83 4.29
N LEU A 74 10.79 7.58 3.19
CA LEU A 74 9.63 8.02 2.40
C LEU A 74 8.88 6.85 1.78
N SER A 75 9.59 5.84 1.27
CA SER A 75 8.95 4.67 0.65
C SER A 75 8.11 3.89 1.67
N ILE A 76 8.60 3.71 2.90
CA ILE A 76 7.82 3.07 3.97
C ILE A 76 6.61 3.92 4.37
N LEU A 77 6.76 5.24 4.49
CA LEU A 77 5.65 6.13 4.83
C LEU A 77 4.53 6.12 3.77
N VAL A 78 4.90 6.14 2.49
CA VAL A 78 3.93 6.07 1.39
C VAL A 78 3.25 4.69 1.36
N LEU A 79 4.00 3.61 1.60
CA LEU A 79 3.43 2.25 1.72
C LEU A 79 2.41 2.16 2.86
N ILE A 80 2.75 2.69 4.05
CA ILE A 80 1.86 2.77 5.20
C ILE A 80 0.60 3.57 4.86
N ALA A 81 0.74 4.73 4.21
CA ALA A 81 -0.40 5.57 3.82
C ALA A 81 -1.36 4.83 2.87
N GLY A 82 -0.83 4.09 1.88
CA GLY A 82 -1.63 3.25 0.98
C GLY A 82 -2.35 2.12 1.74
N ALA A 83 -1.62 1.38 2.58
CA ALA A 83 -2.18 0.30 3.39
C ALA A 83 -3.31 0.79 4.33
N ILE A 84 -3.11 1.93 5.01
CA ILE A 84 -4.14 2.56 5.85
C ILE A 84 -5.36 2.96 5.01
N GLY A 85 -5.15 3.55 3.82
CA GLY A 85 -6.25 3.97 2.94
C GLY A 85 -7.16 2.82 2.50
N ASN A 86 -6.63 1.61 2.35
CA ASN A 86 -7.42 0.41 2.06
C ASN A 86 -7.95 -0.27 3.34
N LEU A 87 -7.26 -0.15 4.47
CA LEU A 87 -7.73 -0.66 5.76
C LEU A 87 -8.99 0.09 6.25
N ILE A 88 -9.00 1.42 6.14
CA ILE A 88 -10.15 2.25 6.51
C ILE A 88 -11.40 1.78 5.76
N ASP A 89 -11.32 1.66 4.44
CA ASP A 89 -12.41 1.12 3.62
C ASP A 89 -12.92 -0.23 4.13
N ARG A 90 -12.02 -1.17 4.43
CA ARG A 90 -12.41 -2.51 4.91
C ARG A 90 -13.12 -2.46 6.27
N LEU A 91 -12.65 -1.61 7.18
CA LEU A 91 -13.24 -1.49 8.52
C LEU A 91 -14.61 -0.79 8.50
N TYR A 92 -14.78 0.24 7.68
CA TYR A 92 -16.01 1.06 7.68
C TYR A 92 -17.04 0.64 6.63
N LEU A 93 -16.60 0.10 5.49
CA LEU A 93 -17.48 -0.24 4.35
C LEU A 93 -17.60 -1.75 4.13
N SER A 94 -16.73 -2.56 4.71
CA SER A 94 -16.63 -4.00 4.41
C SER A 94 -16.36 -4.30 2.92
N TYR A 95 -15.66 -3.39 2.22
CA TYR A 95 -15.08 -3.56 0.89
C TYR A 95 -14.14 -2.39 0.59
N VAL A 96 -13.31 -2.50 -0.44
CA VAL A 96 -12.47 -1.40 -0.95
C VAL A 96 -13.13 -0.73 -2.16
N VAL A 97 -13.10 0.61 -2.20
CA VAL A 97 -13.59 1.39 -3.35
C VAL A 97 -12.50 1.49 -4.41
N ASP A 98 -12.76 0.89 -5.57
CA ASP A 98 -11.88 0.92 -6.74
C ASP A 98 -12.57 1.66 -7.89
N PHE A 99 -11.80 2.42 -8.68
CA PHE A 99 -12.37 3.30 -9.70
C PHE A 99 -11.46 3.63 -10.90
N LEU A 100 -10.19 3.24 -10.88
CA LEU A 100 -9.24 3.49 -11.97
C LEU A 100 -9.16 2.24 -12.84
N TYR A 101 -9.53 2.34 -14.12
CA TYR A 101 -9.54 1.18 -15.02
C TYR A 101 -8.77 1.44 -16.32
N PHE A 102 -7.71 0.63 -16.53
CA PHE A 102 -6.94 0.62 -17.78
C PHE A 102 -7.53 -0.41 -18.76
N LYS A 103 -8.51 0.05 -19.54
CA LYS A 103 -9.28 -0.73 -20.51
C LYS A 103 -8.44 -1.32 -21.64
N LEU A 104 -7.36 -0.65 -22.06
CA LEU A 104 -6.49 -1.11 -23.16
C LEU A 104 -5.94 -2.53 -22.93
N ILE A 105 -5.67 -2.88 -21.68
CA ILE A 105 -5.01 -4.13 -21.28
C ILE A 105 -5.89 -4.97 -20.34
N ASP A 106 -7.16 -4.59 -20.16
CA ASP A 106 -8.09 -5.22 -19.20
C ASP A 106 -7.48 -5.38 -17.80
N PHE A 107 -6.82 -4.32 -17.31
CA PHE A 107 -6.18 -4.36 -16.00
C PHE A 107 -7.24 -4.33 -14.88
N PRO A 108 -7.07 -5.09 -13.79
CA PRO A 108 -7.99 -5.04 -12.66
C PRO A 108 -8.21 -3.61 -12.16
N ILE A 109 -9.45 -3.20 -11.95
CA ILE A 109 -9.78 -1.86 -11.45
C ILE A 109 -9.12 -1.67 -10.08
N PHE A 110 -8.46 -0.54 -9.88
CA PHE A 110 -7.72 -0.23 -8.66
C PHE A 110 -8.00 1.20 -8.18
N ASN A 111 -7.32 1.62 -7.12
CA ASN A 111 -7.43 2.97 -6.58
C ASN A 111 -6.06 3.59 -6.25
N VAL A 112 -6.07 4.85 -5.81
CA VAL A 112 -4.84 5.60 -5.51
C VAL A 112 -4.02 4.98 -4.35
N ALA A 113 -4.67 4.35 -3.37
CA ALA A 113 -3.95 3.63 -2.32
C ALA A 113 -3.20 2.40 -2.87
N ASP A 114 -3.75 1.70 -3.87
CA ASP A 114 -3.03 0.60 -4.54
C ASP A 114 -1.82 1.10 -5.31
N MET A 115 -1.89 2.30 -5.90
CA MET A 115 -0.73 2.96 -6.51
C MET A 115 0.36 3.25 -5.49
N TYR A 116 -0.01 3.76 -4.31
CA TYR A 116 0.95 4.02 -3.23
C TYR A 116 1.62 2.73 -2.77
N VAL A 117 0.86 1.66 -2.59
CA VAL A 117 1.41 0.34 -2.24
C VAL A 117 2.36 -0.16 -3.33
N THR A 118 1.91 -0.20 -4.58
CA THR A 118 2.67 -0.78 -5.70
C THR A 118 3.96 0.00 -5.97
N CYS A 119 3.88 1.32 -6.09
CA CYS A 119 5.06 2.15 -6.32
C CYS A 119 6.06 2.06 -5.17
N SER A 120 5.58 2.03 -3.91
CA SER A 120 6.46 1.91 -2.75
C SER A 120 7.14 0.54 -2.69
N VAL A 121 6.41 -0.54 -2.96
CA VAL A 121 7.00 -1.90 -2.99
C VAL A 121 8.06 -2.01 -4.08
N ILE A 122 7.80 -1.50 -5.28
CA ILE A 122 8.79 -1.48 -6.37
C ILE A 122 10.01 -0.66 -5.96
N LEU A 123 9.82 0.54 -5.41
CA LEU A 123 10.94 1.38 -4.99
C LEU A 123 11.73 0.75 -3.84
N LEU A 124 11.07 0.17 -2.84
CA LEU A 124 11.72 -0.57 -1.75
C LEU A 124 12.54 -1.75 -2.29
N ALA A 125 12.01 -2.51 -3.24
CA ALA A 125 12.74 -3.60 -3.87
C ALA A 125 14.01 -3.09 -4.56
N ILE A 126 13.93 -2.00 -5.32
CA ILE A 126 15.10 -1.38 -5.97
C ILE A 126 16.11 -0.90 -4.91
N LEU A 127 15.64 -0.21 -3.87
CA LEU A 127 16.50 0.31 -2.81
C LEU A 127 17.25 -0.82 -2.09
N ILE A 128 16.55 -1.90 -1.74
CA ILE A 128 17.13 -3.02 -0.98
C ILE A 128 18.04 -3.89 -1.86
N LEU A 129 17.64 -4.16 -3.11
CA LEU A 129 18.37 -5.10 -3.98
C LEU A 129 19.53 -4.46 -4.75
N VAL A 130 19.50 -3.15 -4.98
CA VAL A 130 20.44 -2.46 -5.86
C VAL A 130 21.21 -1.34 -5.16
N VAL A 131 20.58 -0.61 -4.23
CA VAL A 131 21.17 0.62 -3.67
C VAL A 131 21.86 0.38 -2.34
N TYR A 132 21.21 -0.28 -1.39
CA TYR A 132 21.77 -0.54 -0.06
C TYR A 132 22.47 -1.89 -0.02
N LYS A 133 23.62 -1.92 0.66
CA LYS A 133 24.31 -3.17 1.00
C LYS A 133 23.79 -3.73 2.32
N GLU A 134 24.11 -4.98 2.62
CA GLU A 134 23.73 -5.61 3.90
C GLU A 134 24.20 -4.81 5.12
N GLU A 135 25.45 -4.33 5.09
CA GLU A 135 26.05 -3.45 6.11
C GLU A 135 25.24 -2.17 6.36
N ASP A 136 24.59 -1.64 5.33
CA ASP A 136 23.75 -0.44 5.44
C ASP A 136 22.41 -0.72 6.13
N LEU A 137 21.98 -1.98 6.20
CA LEU A 137 20.68 -2.39 6.73
C LEU A 137 20.78 -3.13 8.08
N GLU A 138 21.98 -3.26 8.64
CA GLU A 138 22.24 -3.94 9.92
C GLU A 138 21.44 -3.36 11.10
N PHE A 139 21.05 -2.09 11.04
CA PHE A 139 20.20 -1.49 12.06
C PHE A 139 18.81 -2.15 12.18
N PHE A 140 18.36 -2.89 11.16
CA PHE A 140 17.14 -3.71 11.25
C PHE A 140 17.35 -4.97 12.09
N THR A 141 18.52 -5.59 12.02
CA THR A 141 18.85 -6.86 12.69
C THR A 141 19.45 -6.68 14.08
N GLN A 142 20.13 -5.56 14.36
CA GLN A 142 20.62 -5.27 15.71
C GLN A 142 19.44 -5.12 16.70
N SER A 143 19.41 -6.01 17.69
CA SER A 143 18.66 -5.84 18.92
C SER A 143 19.35 -4.75 19.75
N ARG A 144 18.59 -3.88 20.42
CA ARG A 144 19.12 -2.80 21.30
C ARG A 144 19.92 -3.30 22.53
N GLY A 145 20.32 -4.57 22.57
CA GLY A 145 20.89 -5.26 23.74
C GLY A 145 22.42 -5.29 23.81
N ASP A 146 23.14 -4.94 22.75
CA ASP A 146 24.61 -5.01 22.73
C ASP A 146 25.25 -3.64 22.99
N GLU A 147 24.92 -3.00 24.13
CA GLU A 147 25.83 -2.02 24.71
C GLU A 147 26.93 -2.80 25.45
N PRO A 148 28.21 -2.73 25.04
CA PRO A 148 29.27 -3.30 25.85
C PRO A 148 29.29 -2.59 27.19
N SER A 149 29.12 -3.35 28.28
CA SER A 149 29.38 -2.87 29.63
C SER A 149 30.78 -2.26 29.64
N LYS A 150 30.88 -0.94 29.78
CA LYS A 150 32.15 -0.27 30.04
C LYS A 150 32.66 -0.79 31.39
N SER A 151 33.64 -1.68 31.35
CA SER A 151 34.52 -1.99 32.48
C SER A 151 35.61 -0.95 32.59
#